data_AF-A0A4Q1SJK8-F1
#
_entry.id   AF-A0A4Q1SJK8-F1
#
_cell.length_a   1.000
_cell.length_b   1.000
_cell.length_c   1.000
_cell.angle_alpha   90.00
_cell.angle_beta   90.00
_cell.angle_gamma   90.00
#
_symmetry.space_group_name_H-M   'P 1'
#
loop_
_entity.id
_entity.type
_entity.pdbx_description
1 polymer ?
#
loop_
_entity_poly.entity_id
_entity_poly.type
_entity_poly.pdbx_seq_one_letter_code
_entity_poly.pdbx_strand_id
1 'polypeptide(L)'
;MENGDHGDLPVLDVHPPHEPVLNWRDFLIHLFTITIGLLIAVGIEGCVEWREHRHLANEAAASMTDEIRSNAKDLQGVSSDIHKQQATLKEDVAMLKQVLQTGKLPHGTLSVHFSITDFDEVSWKTAQSTGALAFMPYSQAQEFSNIYNTQEELRTAEHQAARDAIVSLGTIAPMEDNKDDMSPADAKTMMTNIGILQGQLLLVDALVTDLDGEYRKYLAAHPQD
;
A
#
# COMPACT_ATOMS: atom_id res chain seq x y z
N MET A 1 14.21 -46.40 96.59
CA MET A 1 15.13 -47.01 95.60
C MET A 1 14.29 -47.39 94.39
N GLU A 2 14.84 -47.15 93.20
CA GLU A 2 14.27 -47.36 91.85
C GLU A 2 13.20 -46.33 91.42
N ASN A 3 13.55 -45.28 90.68
CA ASN A 3 13.97 -45.18 89.26
C ASN A 3 12.89 -45.65 88.29
N GLY A 4 12.42 -44.71 87.46
CA GLY A 4 11.50 -45.00 86.35
C GLY A 4 10.94 -43.73 85.74
N ASP A 5 11.85 -42.89 85.23
CA ASP A 5 11.58 -41.79 84.30
C ASP A 5 10.77 -42.33 83.10
N HIS A 6 9.47 -42.08 83.12
CA HIS A 6 8.65 -42.20 81.92
C HIS A 6 8.65 -40.83 81.28
N GLY A 7 9.58 -40.65 80.33
CA GLY A 7 9.60 -39.53 79.41
C GLY A 7 8.22 -39.37 78.78
N ASP A 8 7.53 -38.33 79.22
CA ASP A 8 6.29 -37.84 78.63
C ASP A 8 6.68 -37.32 77.24
N LEU A 9 6.47 -38.16 76.23
CA LEU A 9 6.61 -37.75 74.84
C LEU A 9 5.75 -36.50 74.65
N PRO A 10 6.22 -35.43 73.97
CA PRO A 10 5.32 -34.38 73.57
C PRO A 10 4.29 -35.02 72.65
N VAL A 11 3.12 -35.34 73.20
CA VAL A 11 1.93 -35.60 72.42
C VAL A 11 1.77 -34.36 71.58
N LEU A 12 2.11 -34.51 70.30
CA LEU A 12 1.84 -33.52 69.29
C LEU A 12 0.33 -33.33 69.36
N ASP A 13 -0.11 -32.28 70.04
CA ASP A 13 -1.51 -31.90 70.15
C ASP A 13 -1.90 -31.39 68.75
N VAL A 14 -2.11 -32.36 67.86
CA VAL A 14 -2.74 -32.16 66.57
C VAL A 14 -4.19 -31.89 66.92
N HIS A 15 -4.50 -30.64 67.24
CA HIS A 15 -5.86 -30.18 67.12
C HIS A 15 -6.27 -30.47 65.67
N PRO A 16 -7.28 -31.32 65.44
CA PRO A 16 -7.92 -31.34 64.13
C PRO A 16 -8.31 -29.89 63.85
N PRO A 17 -8.03 -29.33 62.66
CA PRO A 17 -8.53 -28.01 62.34
C PRO A 17 -10.05 -28.05 62.51
N HIS A 18 -10.53 -27.48 63.61
CA HIS A 18 -11.94 -27.28 63.88
C HIS A 18 -12.40 -26.15 62.96
N GLU A 19 -12.61 -26.49 61.70
CA GLU A 19 -13.59 -25.91 60.79
C GLU A 19 -13.53 -26.62 59.41
N PRO A 20 -14.01 -27.86 59.29
CA PRO A 20 -14.48 -28.37 58.00
C PRO A 20 -15.94 -27.97 57.86
N VAL A 21 -16.19 -26.69 57.59
CA VAL A 21 -17.50 -26.25 57.12
C VAL A 21 -17.27 -25.42 55.87
N LEU A 22 -17.21 -26.12 54.73
CA LEU A 22 -17.70 -25.56 53.47
C LEU A 22 -19.18 -25.23 53.67
N ASN A 23 -19.43 -24.10 54.32
CA ASN A 23 -20.71 -23.44 54.32
C ASN A 23 -20.97 -23.06 52.86
N TRP A 24 -21.96 -23.68 52.24
CA TRP A 24 -22.26 -23.46 50.82
C TRP A 24 -22.42 -21.98 50.47
N ARG A 25 -22.93 -21.20 51.41
CA ARG A 25 -23.00 -19.73 51.30
C ARG A 25 -21.62 -19.09 51.14
N ASP A 26 -20.64 -19.48 51.94
CA ASP A 26 -19.30 -18.91 51.91
C ASP A 26 -18.55 -19.36 50.65
N PHE A 27 -18.72 -20.62 50.24
CA PHE A 27 -18.25 -21.11 48.95
C PHE A 27 -18.83 -20.31 47.78
N LEU A 28 -20.15 -20.06 47.76
CA LEU A 28 -20.80 -19.26 46.72
C LEU A 28 -20.31 -17.81 46.72
N ILE A 29 -20.07 -17.20 47.88
CA ILE A 29 -19.54 -15.83 47.99
C ILE A 29 -18.11 -15.78 47.45
N HIS A 30 -17.26 -16.76 47.78
CA HIS A 30 -15.91 -16.84 47.25
C HIS A 30 -15.90 -17.03 45.74
N LEU A 31 -16.70 -17.97 45.23
CA LEU A 31 -16.85 -18.18 43.80
C LEU A 31 -17.32 -16.92 43.10
N PHE A 32 -18.37 -16.28 43.62
CA PHE A 32 -18.91 -15.03 43.08
C PHE A 32 -17.87 -13.90 43.07
N THR A 33 -17.08 -13.77 44.14
CA THR A 33 -16.03 -12.75 44.24
C THR A 33 -14.93 -12.98 43.21
N ILE A 34 -14.48 -14.23 43.04
CA ILE A 34 -13.49 -14.61 42.02
C ILE A 34 -14.06 -14.37 40.62
N THR A 35 -15.30 -14.80 40.36
CA THR A 35 -15.97 -14.58 39.07
C THR A 35 -16.09 -13.10 38.75
N ILE A 36 -16.49 -12.25 39.70
CA ILE A 36 -16.54 -10.80 39.50
C ILE A 36 -15.14 -10.24 39.19
N GLY A 37 -14.12 -10.63 39.96
CA GLY A 37 -12.75 -10.16 39.72
C GLY A 37 -12.26 -10.50 38.31
N LEU A 38 -12.52 -11.73 37.85
CA LEU A 38 -12.17 -12.17 36.50
C LEU A 38 -12.99 -11.46 35.41
N LEU A 39 -14.29 -11.28 35.62
CA LEU A 39 -15.15 -10.55 34.67
C LEU A 39 -14.75 -9.08 34.54
N ILE A 40 -14.37 -8.43 35.64
CA ILE A 40 -13.88 -7.05 35.61
C ILE A 40 -12.54 -6.97 34.86
N ALA A 41 -11.62 -7.89 35.13
CA ALA A 41 -10.32 -7.92 34.46
C ALA A 41 -10.48 -8.04 32.93
N VAL A 42 -11.23 -9.06 32.48
CA VAL A 42 -11.48 -9.30 31.04
C VAL A 42 -12.34 -8.19 30.43
N GLY A 43 -13.32 -7.66 31.17
CA GLY A 43 -14.19 -6.60 30.70
C GLY A 43 -13.45 -5.29 30.44
N ILE A 44 -12.54 -4.90 31.33
CA ILE A 44 -11.71 -3.69 31.15
C ILE A 44 -10.73 -3.88 30.00
N GLU A 45 -10.05 -5.02 29.93
CA GLU A 45 -9.12 -5.37 28.86
C GLU A 45 -9.81 -5.27 27.49
N GLY A 46 -10.97 -5.91 27.33
CA GLY A 46 -11.74 -5.85 26.09
C GLY A 46 -12.25 -4.45 25.74
N CYS A 47 -12.57 -3.60 26.73
CA CYS A 47 -12.97 -2.22 26.48
C CYS A 47 -11.81 -1.34 26.00
N VAL A 48 -10.61 -1.52 26.58
CA VAL A 48 -9.40 -0.79 26.18
C VAL A 48 -8.97 -1.20 24.78
N GLU A 49 -8.94 -2.52 24.50
CA GLU A 49 -8.63 -3.05 23.17
C GLU A 49 -9.60 -2.53 22.12
N TRP A 50 -10.91 -2.54 22.39
CA TRP A 50 -11.90 -2.01 21.47
C TRP A 50 -11.66 -0.52 21.14
N ARG A 51 -11.32 0.29 22.15
CA ARG A 51 -11.01 1.71 21.94
C ARG A 51 -9.74 1.88 21.11
N GLU A 52 -8.70 1.11 21.40
CA GLU A 52 -7.43 1.16 20.68
C GLU A 52 -7.61 0.77 19.21
N HIS A 53 -8.34 -0.30 18.93
CA HIS A 53 -8.67 -0.73 17.58
C HIS A 53 -9.45 0.32 16.81
N ARG A 54 -10.42 0.98 17.47
CA ARG A 54 -11.18 2.06 16.86
C ARG A 54 -10.30 3.28 16.57
N HIS A 55 -9.39 3.62 17.47
CA HIS A 55 -8.43 4.70 17.28
C HIS A 55 -7.51 4.41 16.09
N LEU A 56 -6.88 3.23 16.07
CA LEU A 56 -5.99 2.78 15.01
C LEU A 56 -6.68 2.81 13.63
N ALA A 57 -7.92 2.30 13.53
CA ALA A 57 -8.69 2.35 12.29
C ALA A 57 -8.98 3.78 11.83
N ASN A 58 -9.37 4.67 12.75
CA ASN A 58 -9.66 6.06 12.42
C ASN A 58 -8.41 6.83 11.99
N GLU A 59 -7.30 6.65 12.69
CA GLU A 59 -6.02 7.31 12.37
C GLU A 59 -5.49 6.87 11.01
N ALA A 60 -5.56 5.57 10.72
CA ALA A 60 -5.19 5.04 9.40
C ALA A 60 -6.11 5.58 8.29
N ALA A 61 -7.42 5.62 8.51
CA ALA A 61 -8.37 6.17 7.54
C ALA A 61 -8.14 7.67 7.27
N ALA A 62 -7.84 8.45 8.32
CA ALA A 62 -7.50 9.86 8.18
C ALA A 62 -6.21 10.06 7.38
N SER A 63 -5.16 9.30 7.72
CA SER A 63 -3.86 9.36 7.05
C SER A 63 -3.97 9.02 5.56
N MET A 64 -4.67 7.92 5.22
CA MET A 64 -4.93 7.54 3.82
C MET A 64 -5.78 8.58 3.08
N THR A 65 -6.73 9.23 3.75
CA THR A 65 -7.54 10.30 3.14
C THR A 65 -6.68 11.53 2.82
N ASP A 66 -5.75 11.89 3.70
CA ASP A 66 -4.81 12.99 3.46
C ASP A 66 -3.82 12.67 2.34
N GLU A 67 -3.32 11.43 2.30
CA GLU A 67 -2.46 10.91 1.24
C GLU A 67 -3.16 10.94 -0.13
N ILE A 68 -4.40 10.43 -0.22
CA ILE A 68 -5.24 10.52 -1.43
C ILE A 68 -5.41 11.97 -1.89
N ARG A 69 -5.59 12.90 -0.95
CA ARG A 69 -5.73 14.33 -1.29
C ARG A 69 -4.43 14.93 -1.83
N SER A 70 -3.28 14.48 -1.33
CA SER A 70 -1.98 14.89 -1.86
C SER A 70 -1.79 14.33 -3.27
N ASN A 71 -1.93 13.01 -3.42
CA ASN A 71 -1.77 12.32 -4.70
C ASN A 71 -2.71 12.85 -5.79
N ALA A 72 -3.94 13.24 -5.42
CA ALA A 72 -4.88 13.86 -6.36
C ALA A 72 -4.41 15.23 -6.89
N LYS A 73 -3.58 15.95 -6.15
CA LYS A 73 -2.92 17.18 -6.63
C LYS A 73 -1.77 16.84 -7.56
N ASP A 74 -0.98 15.83 -7.22
CA ASP A 74 0.18 15.41 -8.02
C ASP A 74 -0.24 14.83 -9.39
N LEU A 75 -1.44 14.24 -9.45
CA LEU A 75 -2.04 13.78 -10.70
C LEU A 75 -2.42 14.94 -11.67
N GLN A 76 -2.47 16.19 -11.19
CA GLN A 76 -2.83 17.33 -12.03
C GLN A 76 -1.75 17.63 -13.06
N GLY A 77 -2.13 17.53 -14.34
CA GLY A 77 -1.24 17.82 -15.46
C GLY A 77 -0.58 16.59 -16.08
N VAL A 78 -0.59 15.44 -15.38
CA VAL A 78 -0.01 14.17 -15.86
C VAL A 78 -0.59 13.76 -17.22
N SER A 79 -1.92 13.78 -17.38
CA SER A 79 -2.55 13.44 -18.67
C SER A 79 -2.15 14.40 -19.80
N SER A 80 -2.04 15.71 -19.52
CA SER A 80 -1.54 16.69 -20.49
C SER A 80 -0.11 16.37 -20.95
N ASP A 81 0.75 15.98 -20.01
CA ASP A 81 2.14 15.66 -20.33
C ASP A 81 2.27 14.34 -21.09
N ILE A 82 1.45 13.33 -20.77
CA ILE A 82 1.33 12.10 -21.56
C ILE A 82 0.87 12.42 -22.99
N HIS A 83 -0.13 13.29 -23.18
CA HIS A 83 -0.61 13.66 -24.52
C HIS A 83 0.46 14.39 -25.33
N LYS A 84 1.25 15.27 -24.71
CA LYS A 84 2.40 15.90 -25.36
C LYS A 84 3.44 14.85 -25.77
N GLN A 85 3.77 13.92 -24.88
CA GLN A 85 4.73 12.86 -25.17
C GLN A 85 4.25 11.98 -26.34
N GLN A 86 2.98 11.60 -26.37
CA GLN A 86 2.39 10.87 -27.49
C GLN A 86 2.48 11.65 -28.81
N ALA A 87 2.28 12.97 -28.79
CA ALA A 87 2.43 13.81 -29.97
C ALA A 87 3.87 13.81 -30.49
N THR A 88 4.86 14.00 -29.61
CA THR A 88 6.30 13.92 -29.94
C THR A 88 6.66 12.57 -30.57
N LEU A 89 6.19 11.46 -29.99
CA LEU A 89 6.45 10.12 -30.55
C LEU A 89 5.82 9.91 -31.93
N LYS A 90 4.68 10.55 -32.23
CA LYS A 90 4.08 10.52 -33.58
C LYS A 90 4.94 11.27 -34.59
N GLU A 91 5.52 12.40 -34.19
CA GLU A 91 6.47 13.16 -34.99
C GLU A 91 7.75 12.36 -35.26
N ASP A 92 8.30 11.70 -34.24
CA ASP A 92 9.45 10.80 -34.37
C ASP A 92 9.18 9.68 -35.38
N VAL A 93 8.02 9.02 -35.30
CA VAL A 93 7.62 7.99 -36.28
C VAL A 93 7.53 8.57 -37.71
N ALA A 94 7.08 9.81 -37.87
CA ALA A 94 7.04 10.46 -39.18
C ALA A 94 8.45 10.72 -39.73
N MET A 95 9.39 11.16 -38.88
CA MET A 95 10.80 11.32 -39.23
C MET A 95 11.44 9.99 -39.62
N LEU A 96 11.20 8.91 -38.86
CA LEU A 96 11.72 7.58 -39.17
C LEU A 96 11.19 7.04 -40.51
N LYS A 97 9.92 7.29 -40.83
CA LYS A 97 9.35 6.96 -42.15
C LYS A 97 10.05 7.70 -43.28
N GLN A 98 10.46 8.95 -43.06
CA GLN A 98 11.24 9.70 -44.04
C GLN A 98 12.63 9.09 -44.23
N VAL A 99 13.30 8.67 -43.16
CA VAL A 99 14.59 7.97 -43.24
C VAL A 99 14.49 6.70 -44.08
N LEU A 100 13.42 5.91 -43.90
CA LEU A 100 13.18 4.73 -44.73
C LEU A 100 13.00 5.03 -46.23
N GLN A 101 12.60 6.25 -46.59
CA GLN A 101 12.42 6.67 -47.98
C GLN A 101 13.67 7.32 -48.57
N THR A 102 14.40 8.13 -47.78
CA THR A 102 15.50 8.98 -48.26
C THR A 102 16.89 8.44 -47.90
N GLY A 103 16.97 7.51 -46.94
CA GLY A 103 18.22 7.02 -46.36
C GLY A 103 18.96 8.06 -45.50
N LYS A 104 18.35 9.21 -45.20
CA LYS A 104 18.99 10.30 -44.44
C LYS A 104 18.12 10.75 -43.29
N LEU A 105 18.73 10.94 -42.13
CA LEU A 105 18.10 11.61 -40.99
C LEU A 105 17.72 13.06 -41.36
N PRO A 106 16.44 13.45 -41.24
CA PRO A 106 16.03 14.84 -41.38
C PRO A 106 16.70 15.71 -40.32
N HIS A 107 16.81 17.02 -40.57
CA HIS A 107 17.21 17.98 -39.53
C HIS A 107 16.11 18.04 -38.46
N GLY A 108 16.28 17.26 -37.40
CA GLY A 108 15.39 17.14 -36.25
C GLY A 108 16.06 16.33 -35.15
N THR A 109 15.67 16.56 -33.90
CA THR A 109 16.19 15.79 -32.76
C THR A 109 15.14 14.76 -32.38
N LEU A 110 15.49 13.47 -32.48
CA LEU A 110 14.69 12.39 -31.91
C LEU A 110 14.66 12.57 -30.39
N SER A 111 13.48 12.71 -29.81
CA SER A 111 13.32 12.96 -28.38
C SER A 111 12.38 11.93 -27.76
N VAL A 112 12.98 10.83 -27.28
CA VAL A 112 12.26 9.84 -26.48
C VAL A 112 12.52 10.18 -25.00
N HIS A 113 11.57 10.90 -24.39
CA HIS A 113 11.57 11.18 -22.95
C HIS A 113 10.33 10.57 -22.32
N PHE A 114 10.43 10.06 -21.10
CA PHE A 114 9.32 9.56 -20.27
C PHE A 114 9.52 10.02 -18.82
N SER A 115 8.44 10.42 -18.16
CA SER A 115 8.42 10.83 -16.74
C SER A 115 7.54 9.87 -15.95
N ILE A 116 8.00 9.50 -14.75
CA ILE A 116 7.25 8.69 -13.78
C ILE A 116 6.58 9.66 -12.79
N THR A 117 5.31 9.42 -12.48
CA THR A 117 4.59 10.11 -11.40
C THR A 117 4.68 9.25 -10.15
N ASP A 118 5.26 9.78 -9.08
CA ASP A 118 5.30 9.04 -7.81
C ASP A 118 4.04 9.35 -6.99
N PHE A 119 3.49 8.34 -6.34
CA PHE A 119 2.32 8.46 -5.47
C PHE A 119 2.68 7.93 -4.10
N ASP A 120 2.40 8.73 -3.07
CA ASP A 120 2.58 8.29 -1.70
C ASP A 120 1.63 7.13 -1.38
N GLU A 121 2.17 6.07 -0.79
CA GLU A 121 1.43 4.87 -0.36
C GLU A 121 1.80 4.42 1.06
N VAL A 122 2.48 5.30 1.81
CA VAL A 122 3.03 5.01 3.14
C VAL A 122 1.90 4.72 4.10
N SER A 123 0.83 5.50 4.04
CA SER A 123 -0.36 5.34 4.90
C SER A 123 -1.04 4.00 4.62
N TRP A 124 -1.18 3.61 3.36
CA TRP A 124 -1.72 2.32 2.94
C TRP A 124 -0.89 1.13 3.43
N LYS A 125 0.43 1.17 3.23
CA LYS A 125 1.34 0.11 3.70
C LYS A 125 1.37 0.02 5.23
N THR A 126 1.29 1.15 5.92
CA THR A 126 1.23 1.20 7.39
C THR A 126 -0.07 0.59 7.90
N ALA A 127 -1.21 0.92 7.28
CA ALA A 127 -2.51 0.34 7.63
C ALA A 127 -2.56 -1.18 7.44
N GLN A 128 -1.94 -1.70 6.36
CA GLN A 128 -1.81 -3.15 6.14
C GLN A 128 -0.91 -3.82 7.19
N SER A 129 0.26 -3.25 7.48
CA SER A 129 1.24 -3.86 8.39
C SER A 129 0.83 -3.81 9.86
N THR A 130 0.12 -2.77 10.28
CA THR A 130 -0.41 -2.64 11.65
C THR A 130 -1.73 -3.39 11.88
N GLY A 131 -2.35 -3.93 10.83
CA GLY A 131 -3.64 -4.60 10.92
C GLY A 131 -4.82 -3.65 11.07
N ALA A 132 -4.64 -2.34 10.89
CA ALA A 132 -5.68 -1.32 11.02
C ALA A 132 -6.91 -1.61 10.14
N LEU A 133 -6.69 -2.16 8.94
CA LEU A 133 -7.75 -2.52 7.99
C LEU A 133 -8.74 -3.56 8.55
N ALA A 134 -8.30 -4.44 9.46
CA ALA A 134 -9.17 -5.46 10.06
C ALA A 134 -10.22 -4.87 11.01
N PHE A 135 -9.99 -3.64 11.50
CA PHE A 135 -10.88 -2.93 12.40
C PHE A 135 -11.72 -1.84 11.70
N MET A 136 -11.55 -1.69 10.38
CA MET A 136 -12.36 -0.79 9.55
C MET A 136 -13.64 -1.48 9.07
N PRO A 137 -14.72 -0.71 8.80
CA PRO A 137 -15.84 -1.22 8.02
C PRO A 137 -15.34 -1.74 6.66
N TYR A 138 -15.82 -2.93 6.27
CA TYR A 138 -15.37 -3.58 5.03
C TYR A 138 -15.51 -2.69 3.80
N SER A 139 -16.61 -1.94 3.67
CA SER A 139 -16.83 -1.03 2.54
C SER A 139 -15.76 0.07 2.46
N GLN A 140 -15.31 0.58 3.61
CA GLN A 140 -14.28 1.61 3.66
C GLN A 140 -12.90 1.03 3.32
N ALA A 141 -12.56 -0.14 3.87
CA ALA A 141 -11.32 -0.84 3.53
C ALA A 141 -11.26 -1.21 2.03
N GLN A 142 -12.40 -1.62 1.45
CA GLN A 142 -12.53 -1.92 0.03
C GLN A 142 -12.34 -0.66 -0.83
N GLU A 143 -12.90 0.48 -0.43
CA GLU A 143 -12.75 1.74 -1.16
C GLU A 143 -11.28 2.18 -1.22
N PHE A 144 -10.56 2.14 -0.08
CA PHE A 144 -9.12 2.36 -0.08
C PHE A 144 -8.38 1.35 -0.97
N SER A 145 -8.69 0.06 -0.82
CA SER A 145 -8.02 -0.98 -1.60
C SER A 145 -8.16 -0.77 -3.11
N ASN A 146 -9.33 -0.33 -3.58
CA ASN A 146 -9.54 -0.07 -5.01
C ASN A 146 -8.61 1.06 -5.49
N ILE A 147 -8.61 2.20 -4.78
CA ILE A 147 -7.80 3.36 -5.13
C ILE A 147 -6.30 3.01 -5.18
N TYR A 148 -5.79 2.34 -4.14
CA TYR A 148 -4.37 1.98 -4.09
C TYR A 148 -4.00 0.87 -5.08
N ASN A 149 -4.93 -0.01 -5.45
CA ASN A 149 -4.69 -0.99 -6.51
C ASN A 149 -4.54 -0.28 -7.87
N THR A 150 -5.41 0.69 -8.17
CA THR A 150 -5.30 1.50 -9.40
C THR A 150 -3.97 2.28 -9.44
N GLN A 151 -3.51 2.81 -8.31
CA GLN A 151 -2.17 3.43 -8.20
C GLN A 151 -1.05 2.43 -8.51
N GLU A 152 -1.12 1.20 -7.98
CA GLU A 152 -0.12 0.16 -8.25
C GLU A 152 -0.08 -0.25 -9.72
N GLU A 153 -1.25 -0.40 -10.34
CA GLU A 153 -1.37 -0.69 -11.76
C GLU A 153 -0.78 0.43 -12.61
N LEU A 154 -1.07 1.70 -12.27
CA LEU A 154 -0.49 2.87 -12.91
C LEU A 154 1.03 2.90 -12.77
N ARG A 155 1.56 2.73 -11.56
CA ARG A 155 3.02 2.70 -11.30
C ARG A 155 3.70 1.58 -12.10
N THR A 156 3.07 0.42 -12.17
CA THR A 156 3.56 -0.72 -12.96
C THR A 156 3.60 -0.38 -14.45
N ALA A 157 2.55 0.26 -14.98
CA ALA A 157 2.49 0.69 -16.37
C ALA A 157 3.53 1.77 -16.68
N GLU A 158 3.72 2.75 -15.79
CA GLU A 158 4.75 3.78 -15.94
C GLU A 158 6.16 3.18 -15.94
N HIS A 159 6.45 2.24 -15.03
CA HIS A 159 7.73 1.53 -15.04
C HIS A 159 7.95 0.72 -16.32
N GLN A 160 6.90 0.16 -16.92
CA GLN A 160 7.00 -0.51 -18.22
C GLN A 160 7.31 0.49 -19.34
N ALA A 161 6.57 1.60 -19.40
CA ALA A 161 6.80 2.66 -20.37
C ALA A 161 8.21 3.27 -20.25
N ALA A 162 8.71 3.50 -19.03
CA ALA A 162 10.07 3.96 -18.79
C ALA A 162 11.13 2.98 -19.34
N ARG A 163 10.93 1.67 -19.12
CA ARG A 163 11.83 0.65 -19.68
C ARG A 163 11.79 0.64 -21.20
N ASP A 164 10.61 0.71 -21.81
CA ASP A 164 10.45 0.69 -23.26
C ASP A 164 11.02 1.95 -23.93
N ALA A 165 10.93 3.11 -23.25
CA ALA A 165 11.61 4.33 -23.66
C ALA A 165 13.14 4.15 -23.69
N ILE A 166 13.73 3.54 -22.65
CA ILE A 166 15.16 3.24 -22.59
C ILE A 166 15.57 2.27 -23.70
N VAL A 167 14.79 1.21 -23.94
CA VAL A 167 15.05 0.23 -25.01
C VAL A 167 14.98 0.91 -26.39
N SER A 168 14.06 1.86 -26.58
CA SER A 168 13.95 2.66 -27.81
C SER A 168 15.18 3.56 -28.04
N LEU A 169 15.79 4.09 -26.98
CA LEU A 169 17.04 4.85 -27.08
C LEU A 169 18.26 3.95 -27.28
N GLY A 170 18.23 2.72 -26.74
CA GLY A 170 19.31 1.74 -26.88
C GLY A 170 19.63 1.35 -28.32
N THR A 171 18.68 1.51 -29.26
CA THR A 171 18.92 1.32 -30.70
C THR A 171 19.76 2.44 -31.34
N ILE A 172 19.92 3.58 -30.65
CA ILE A 172 20.70 4.74 -31.10
C ILE A 172 22.11 4.73 -30.50
N ALA A 173 22.36 4.01 -29.40
CA ALA A 173 23.68 3.92 -28.76
C ALA A 173 24.83 3.49 -29.70
N PRO A 174 24.63 2.63 -30.72
CA PRO A 174 25.67 2.32 -31.71
C PRO A 174 25.98 3.46 -32.70
N MET A 175 25.19 4.54 -32.75
CA MET A 175 25.31 5.63 -33.74
C MET A 175 26.32 6.73 -33.34
N GLU A 176 26.98 6.63 -32.18
CA GLU A 176 28.01 7.61 -31.76
C GLU A 176 29.19 7.70 -32.76
N ASP A 177 29.48 6.63 -33.51
CA ASP A 177 30.61 6.56 -34.45
C ASP A 177 30.32 7.11 -35.86
N ASN A 178 29.05 7.21 -36.29
CA ASN A 178 28.68 7.82 -37.58
C ASN A 178 27.23 8.36 -37.55
N LYS A 179 27.09 9.63 -37.16
CA LYS A 179 25.81 10.28 -36.79
C LYS A 179 24.79 10.46 -37.93
N ASP A 180 25.19 10.26 -39.18
CA ASP A 180 24.37 10.60 -40.35
C ASP A 180 23.67 9.40 -41.02
N ASP A 181 24.07 8.16 -40.70
CA ASP A 181 23.58 6.95 -41.37
C ASP A 181 22.80 6.04 -40.41
N MET A 182 21.51 6.32 -40.23
CA MET A 182 20.61 5.30 -39.66
C MET A 182 20.26 4.27 -40.73
N SER A 183 20.65 3.01 -40.48
CA SER A 183 20.24 1.88 -41.30
C SER A 183 18.72 1.75 -41.37
N PRO A 184 18.13 1.37 -42.52
CA PRO A 184 16.70 1.05 -42.61
C PRO A 184 16.25 -0.03 -41.60
N ALA A 185 17.13 -0.94 -41.21
CA ALA A 185 16.84 -1.95 -40.19
C ALA A 185 16.70 -1.33 -38.80
N ASP A 186 17.56 -0.38 -38.46
CA ASP A 186 17.55 0.33 -37.17
C ASP A 186 16.33 1.26 -37.11
N ALA A 187 16.03 1.98 -38.20
CA ALA A 187 14.82 2.80 -38.31
C ALA A 187 13.54 1.98 -38.10
N LYS A 188 13.45 0.79 -38.70
CA LYS A 188 12.31 -0.11 -38.53
C LYS A 188 12.20 -0.65 -37.10
N THR A 189 13.33 -0.95 -36.46
CA THR A 189 13.37 -1.39 -35.06
C THR A 189 12.92 -0.27 -34.12
N MET A 190 13.44 0.94 -34.30
CA MET A 190 13.04 2.11 -33.52
C MET A 190 11.55 2.44 -33.71
N MET A 191 11.02 2.36 -34.95
CA MET A 191 9.57 2.52 -35.19
C MET A 191 8.73 1.48 -34.45
N THR A 192 9.21 0.25 -34.36
CA THR A 192 8.52 -0.83 -33.62
C THR A 192 8.51 -0.53 -32.12
N ASN A 193 9.65 -0.12 -31.57
CA ASN A 193 9.78 0.21 -30.15
C ASN A 193 8.94 1.44 -29.76
N ILE A 194 8.93 2.49 -30.60
CA ILE A 194 8.07 3.66 -30.40
C ILE A 194 6.58 3.25 -30.47
N GLY A 195 6.20 2.34 -31.36
CA GLY A 195 4.84 1.81 -31.43
C GLY A 195 4.42 1.11 -30.13
N ILE A 196 5.31 0.33 -29.53
CA ILE A 196 5.08 -0.31 -28.22
C ILE A 196 4.93 0.76 -27.13
N LEU A 197 5.84 1.75 -27.10
CA LEU A 197 5.79 2.85 -26.14
C LEU A 197 4.49 3.66 -26.25
N GLN A 198 4.00 3.93 -27.47
CA GLN A 198 2.70 4.58 -27.67
C GLN A 198 1.55 3.75 -27.09
N GLY A 199 1.57 2.44 -27.27
CA GLY A 199 0.60 1.53 -26.66
C GLY A 199 0.63 1.60 -25.13
N GLN A 200 1.82 1.61 -24.53
CA GLN A 200 1.98 1.75 -23.08
C GLN A 200 1.48 3.11 -22.57
N LEU A 201 1.79 4.20 -23.26
CA LEU A 201 1.30 5.53 -22.88
C LEU A 201 -0.23 5.65 -22.96
N LEU A 202 -0.89 4.91 -23.85
CA LEU A 202 -2.36 4.84 -23.86
C LEU A 202 -2.91 4.14 -22.62
N LEU A 203 -2.24 3.07 -22.16
CA LEU A 203 -2.61 2.40 -20.91
C LEU A 203 -2.40 3.32 -19.71
N VAL A 204 -1.26 4.01 -19.64
CA VAL A 204 -0.97 4.98 -18.57
C VAL A 204 -2.03 6.10 -18.56
N ASP A 205 -2.38 6.68 -19.70
CA ASP A 205 -3.42 7.74 -19.77
C ASP A 205 -4.80 7.23 -19.32
N ALA A 206 -5.16 5.99 -19.67
CA ALA A 206 -6.41 5.37 -19.22
C ALA A 206 -6.44 5.17 -17.69
N LEU A 207 -5.33 4.68 -17.10
CA LEU A 207 -5.20 4.48 -15.66
C LEU A 207 -5.18 5.81 -14.89
N VAL A 208 -4.51 6.85 -15.43
CA VAL A 208 -4.55 8.21 -14.88
C VAL A 208 -5.96 8.76 -14.88
N THR A 209 -6.72 8.56 -15.97
CA THR A 209 -8.10 9.02 -16.08
C THR A 209 -9.01 8.31 -15.08
N ASP A 210 -8.84 6.99 -14.92
CA ASP A 210 -9.62 6.21 -13.96
C ASP A 210 -9.31 6.63 -12.52
N LEU A 211 -8.03 6.74 -12.18
CA LEU A 211 -7.56 7.17 -10.86
C LEU A 211 -8.03 8.60 -10.50
N ASP A 212 -7.99 9.55 -11.44
CA ASP A 212 -8.54 10.90 -11.22
C ASP A 212 -10.05 10.84 -10.92
N GLY A 213 -10.77 9.97 -11.62
CA GLY A 213 -12.18 9.69 -11.37
C GLY A 213 -12.42 9.13 -9.96
N GLU A 214 -11.65 8.14 -9.54
CA GLU A 214 -11.73 7.54 -8.21
C GLU A 214 -11.41 8.55 -7.10
N TYR A 215 -10.32 9.32 -7.24
CA TYR A 215 -9.96 10.38 -6.30
C TYR A 215 -11.05 11.43 -6.17
N ARG A 216 -11.60 11.94 -7.28
CA ARG A 216 -12.68 12.94 -7.25
C ARG A 216 -13.91 12.41 -6.56
N LYS A 217 -14.30 11.16 -6.87
CA LYS A 217 -15.45 10.51 -6.25
C LYS A 217 -15.25 10.34 -4.74
N TYR A 218 -14.08 9.87 -4.33
CA TYR A 218 -13.73 9.67 -2.92
C TYR A 218 -13.72 10.98 -2.14
N LEU A 219 -13.03 12.01 -2.65
CA LEU A 219 -12.90 13.32 -2.00
C LEU A 219 -14.22 14.10 -1.96
N ALA A 220 -15.12 13.88 -2.92
CA ALA A 220 -16.47 14.44 -2.88
C ALA A 220 -17.34 13.81 -1.77
N ALA A 221 -17.13 12.52 -1.48
CA ALA A 221 -17.82 11.83 -0.38
C ALA A 221 -17.20 12.13 1.00
N HIS A 222 -15.93 12.55 1.03
CA HIS A 222 -15.15 12.85 2.25
C HIS A 222 -14.60 14.29 2.22
N PRO A 223 -15.47 15.32 2.29
CA PRO A 223 -15.04 16.71 2.31
C PRO A 223 -14.20 17.00 3.56
N GLN A 224 -13.34 18.02 3.49
CA GLN A 224 -12.65 18.49 4.69
C GLN A 224 -13.64 19.17 5.63
N ASP A 225 -13.59 18.79 6.90
CA ASP A 225 -14.27 19.49 8.02
C ASP A 225 -13.69 20.89 8.24
#